data_AF-A0A2S5ZEM8-F1
#
_entry.id   AF-A0A2S5ZEM8-F1
#
_cell.length_a   1.000
_cell.length_b   1.000
_cell.length_c   1.000
_cell.angle_alpha   90.00
_cell.angle_beta   90.00
_cell.angle_gamma   90.00
#
_symmetry.space_group_name_H-M   'P 1'
#
loop_
_entity.id
_entity.type
_entity.pdbx_description
1 polymer ?
#
loop_
_entity_poly.entity_id
_entity_poly.type
_entity_poly.pdbx_seq_one_letter_code
_entity_poly.pdbx_strand_id
1 'polypeptide(L)'
;MRNFLINMAEVHHQLGMISHDEFWERIEVALWVSEDAEVSSDPRASLGEEAEPEEDNNEDVVESESVVSKISGGNGGSSKNNENWIEFLCLGVWVFTKSDPDSYPSVPHGHHKSQNKKWPKLNPYTGRVFKAKHQEDTSNRLSKKQMKMIWQDEKFKSFCREMVVWYQEQYPYFEFSVRRPLRMPRW
;
A
#
# COMPACT_ATOMS: atom_id res chain seq x y z
N MET A 1 17.00 -9.81 28.90
CA MET A 1 16.58 -9.30 27.57
C MET A 1 15.54 -8.18 27.68
N ARG A 2 14.59 -8.26 28.64
CA ARG A 2 13.62 -7.22 29.04
C ARG A 2 14.06 -5.77 28.85
N ASN A 3 15.03 -5.34 29.66
CA ASN A 3 15.39 -3.93 29.77
C ASN A 3 15.95 -3.38 28.45
N PHE A 4 16.61 -4.22 27.65
CA PHE A 4 17.08 -3.83 26.33
C PHE A 4 15.90 -3.54 25.39
N LEU A 5 14.89 -4.42 25.34
CA LEU A 5 13.73 -4.24 24.47
C LEU A 5 12.87 -3.03 24.88
N ILE A 6 12.70 -2.83 26.20
CA ILE A 6 11.99 -1.66 26.75
C ILE A 6 12.72 -0.36 26.40
N ASN A 7 14.04 -0.29 26.62
CA ASN A 7 14.82 0.90 26.31
C ASN A 7 14.81 1.21 24.80
N MET A 8 14.84 0.18 23.95
CA MET A 8 14.72 0.37 22.50
C MET A 8 13.33 0.91 22.11
N ALA A 9 12.25 0.38 22.70
CA ALA A 9 10.90 0.90 22.48
C ALA A 9 10.77 2.35 22.94
N GLU A 10 11.35 2.71 24.08
CA GLU A 10 11.33 4.07 24.62
C GLU A 10 12.09 5.04 23.72
N VAL A 11 13.31 4.70 23.30
CA VAL A 11 14.10 5.52 22.36
C VAL A 11 13.34 5.71 21.05
N HIS A 12 12.74 4.64 20.52
CA HIS A 12 11.94 4.72 19.30
C HIS A 12 10.71 5.62 19.45
N HIS A 13 10.04 5.58 20.60
CA HIS A 13 8.88 6.41 20.88
C HIS A 13 9.27 7.89 21.06
N GLN A 14 10.34 8.17 21.82
CA GLN A 14 10.85 9.54 22.03
C GLN A 14 11.33 10.18 20.72
N LEU A 15 11.91 9.39 19.82
CA LEU A 15 12.32 9.82 18.48
C LEU A 15 11.15 9.87 17.48
N GLY A 16 9.93 9.51 17.89
CA GLY A 16 8.74 9.53 17.04
C GLY A 16 8.70 8.45 15.95
N MET A 17 9.54 7.41 16.06
CA MET A 17 9.64 6.32 15.10
C MET A 17 8.49 5.32 15.22
N ILE A 18 7.87 5.22 16.39
CA ILE A 18 6.70 4.36 16.66
C ILE A 18 5.56 5.18 17.29
N SER A 19 4.31 4.71 17.15
CA SER A 19 3.17 5.34 17.82
C SER A 19 3.10 4.97 19.30
N HIS A 20 2.27 5.71 20.06
CA HIS A 20 2.00 5.40 21.46
C HIS A 20 1.41 3.99 21.64
N ASP A 21 0.50 3.58 20.75
CA ASP A 21 -0.09 2.24 20.76
C ASP A 21 0.97 1.14 20.52
N GLU A 22 1.83 1.33 19.52
CA GLU A 22 2.91 0.40 19.19
C GLU A 22 3.98 0.35 20.29
N PHE A 23 4.22 1.47 20.98
CA PHE A 23 5.08 1.51 22.15
C PHE A 23 4.55 0.57 23.24
N TRP A 24 3.26 0.64 23.59
CA TRP A 24 2.65 -0.24 24.59
C TRP A 24 2.70 -1.72 24.18
N GLU A 25 2.37 -2.05 22.93
CA GLU A 25 2.48 -3.42 22.42
C GLU A 25 3.91 -3.97 22.55
N ARG A 26 4.93 -3.15 22.26
CA ARG A 26 6.34 -3.55 22.40
C ARG A 26 6.76 -3.75 23.86
N ILE A 27 6.20 -2.98 24.79
CA ILE A 27 6.42 -3.19 26.23
C ILE A 27 5.81 -4.52 26.67
N GLU A 28 4.57 -4.82 26.25
CA GLU A 28 3.90 -6.09 26.56
C GLU A 28 4.68 -7.30 26.04
N VAL A 29 5.14 -7.24 24.78
CA VAL A 29 5.98 -8.29 24.18
C VAL A 29 7.32 -8.41 24.91
N ALA A 30 7.96 -7.29 25.28
CA ALA A 30 9.23 -7.31 26.01
C ALA A 30 9.10 -7.96 27.40
N LEU A 31 7.97 -7.75 28.08
CA LEU A 31 7.64 -8.39 29.35
C LEU A 31 7.36 -9.89 29.15
N TRP A 32 6.56 -10.25 28.14
CA TRP A 32 6.23 -11.64 27.80
C TRP A 32 7.48 -12.48 27.48
N VAL A 33 8.40 -11.97 26.66
CA VAL A 33 9.63 -12.68 26.26
C VAL A 33 10.62 -12.87 27.41
N SER A 34 10.44 -12.14 28.52
CA SER A 34 11.46 -12.08 29.57
C SER A 34 11.29 -13.07 30.73
N GLU A 35 10.43 -14.08 30.59
CA GLU A 35 10.23 -15.24 31.50
C GLU A 35 9.95 -14.94 32.99
N ASP A 36 9.91 -13.68 33.42
CA ASP A 36 9.57 -13.26 34.79
C ASP A 36 8.04 -13.20 35.07
N ALA A 37 7.21 -13.72 34.16
CA ALA A 37 5.78 -13.83 34.37
C ALA A 37 5.39 -15.31 34.36
N GLU A 38 5.33 -15.91 35.55
CA GLU A 38 4.49 -17.09 35.75
C GLU A 38 3.07 -16.72 35.30
N VAL A 39 2.71 -17.16 34.09
CA VAL A 39 1.45 -16.88 33.40
C VAL A 39 1.29 -15.42 32.94
N SER A 40 1.70 -15.13 31.71
CA SER A 40 0.96 -14.15 30.90
C SER A 40 0.63 -14.78 29.57
N SER A 41 -0.65 -15.07 29.36
CA SER A 41 -1.22 -15.57 28.11
C SER A 41 -0.65 -14.83 26.91
N ASP A 42 -0.42 -15.56 25.81
CA ASP A 42 0.01 -14.98 24.54
C ASP A 42 -0.84 -13.73 24.23
N PRO A 43 -0.24 -12.54 24.07
CA PRO A 43 -0.99 -11.30 23.83
C PRO A 43 -1.85 -11.37 22.56
N ARG A 44 -1.56 -12.32 21.66
CA ARG A 44 -2.36 -12.61 20.45
C ARG A 44 -3.66 -13.37 20.75
N ALA A 45 -3.80 -13.99 21.91
CA ALA A 45 -4.96 -14.83 22.25
C ALA A 45 -6.22 -14.02 22.59
N SER A 46 -6.11 -12.73 22.90
CA SER A 46 -7.26 -11.88 23.25
C SER A 46 -8.05 -11.33 22.06
N LEU A 47 -7.58 -11.57 20.83
CA LEU A 47 -8.23 -11.14 19.58
C LEU A 47 -9.10 -12.25 18.97
N GLY A 48 -9.93 -12.92 19.80
CA GLY A 48 -10.79 -14.08 19.46
C GLY A 48 -11.48 -14.01 18.10
N GLU A 49 -11.61 -15.12 17.36
CA GLU A 49 -12.59 -16.18 17.66
C GLU A 49 -13.94 -15.61 18.14
N GLU A 50 -14.63 -14.91 17.24
CA GLU A 50 -16.09 -14.87 17.25
C GLU A 50 -16.58 -15.73 16.08
N ALA A 51 -17.05 -16.93 16.43
CA ALA A 51 -17.84 -17.79 15.56
C ALA A 51 -19.27 -17.26 15.51
N GLU A 52 -19.84 -17.11 14.31
CA GLU A 52 -21.29 -17.03 14.05
C GLU A 52 -21.52 -17.22 12.52
N PRO A 53 -22.73 -17.63 12.07
CA PRO A 53 -22.94 -18.97 11.54
C PRO A 53 -23.11 -19.03 10.01
N GLU A 54 -23.10 -20.25 9.48
CA GLU A 54 -23.39 -20.55 8.09
C GLU A 54 -24.84 -20.24 7.72
N GLU A 55 -25.06 -19.54 6.59
CA GLU A 55 -26.15 -19.86 5.68
C GLU A 55 -25.70 -19.72 4.22
N ASP A 56 -25.92 -20.82 3.52
CA ASP A 56 -25.77 -21.11 2.11
C ASP A 56 -26.91 -20.46 1.30
N ASN A 57 -26.62 -19.84 0.16
CA ASN A 57 -27.20 -20.19 -1.14
C ASN A 57 -26.82 -19.21 -2.27
N ASN A 58 -26.53 -19.84 -3.41
CA ASN A 58 -26.08 -19.33 -4.70
C ASN A 58 -27.04 -18.35 -5.40
N GLU A 59 -26.50 -17.45 -6.25
CA GLU A 59 -26.52 -17.62 -7.72
C GLU A 59 -25.93 -16.39 -8.46
N ASP A 60 -25.00 -16.72 -9.38
CA ASP A 60 -24.64 -16.09 -10.66
C ASP A 60 -23.92 -14.72 -10.77
N VAL A 61 -22.59 -14.84 -10.77
CA VAL A 61 -21.66 -14.54 -11.89
C VAL A 61 -21.94 -13.29 -12.75
N VAL A 62 -21.08 -12.26 -12.60
CA VAL A 62 -20.24 -11.78 -13.71
C VAL A 62 -18.87 -11.43 -13.16
N GLU A 63 -17.93 -12.33 -13.44
CA GLU A 63 -16.50 -12.19 -13.19
C GLU A 63 -15.96 -11.06 -14.08
N SER A 64 -15.33 -10.03 -13.48
CA SER A 64 -14.66 -8.99 -14.25
C SER A 64 -13.40 -8.53 -13.52
N GLU A 65 -12.31 -9.16 -13.97
CA GLU A 65 -10.92 -8.71 -13.97
C GLU A 65 -10.26 -8.43 -12.62
N SER A 66 -9.85 -9.55 -12.02
CA SER A 66 -8.55 -9.77 -11.37
C SER A 66 -7.53 -8.64 -11.58
N VAL A 67 -6.92 -8.19 -10.49
CA VAL A 67 -5.73 -7.33 -10.49
C VAL A 67 -4.56 -8.14 -11.04
N VAL A 68 -4.35 -8.08 -12.36
CA VAL A 68 -3.28 -8.84 -13.02
C VAL A 68 -1.96 -8.12 -12.83
N SER A 69 -1.10 -8.65 -11.97
CA SER A 69 0.33 -8.33 -11.96
C SER A 69 0.98 -8.93 -13.22
N LYS A 70 1.14 -8.15 -14.30
CA LYS A 70 1.98 -8.55 -15.43
C LYS A 70 3.44 -8.27 -15.11
N ILE A 71 4.17 -9.29 -14.66
CA ILE A 71 5.63 -9.30 -14.71
C ILE A 71 5.99 -9.67 -16.16
N SER A 72 6.61 -8.76 -16.91
CA SER A 72 7.08 -9.06 -18.28
C SER A 72 8.30 -9.99 -18.21
N GLY A 73 8.05 -11.30 -18.07
CA GLY A 73 9.03 -12.35 -18.33
C GLY A 73 9.00 -12.69 -19.83
N GLY A 74 10.08 -12.35 -20.53
CA GLY A 74 10.11 -12.35 -21.99
C GLY A 74 9.98 -13.74 -22.64
N ASN A 75 9.39 -13.75 -23.83
CA ASN A 75 9.83 -14.65 -24.90
C ASN A 75 9.57 -14.02 -26.28
N GLY A 76 10.67 -13.77 -27.01
CA GLY A 76 10.72 -13.68 -28.48
C GLY A 76 10.15 -12.43 -29.18
N GLY A 77 11.05 -11.56 -29.66
CA GLY A 77 10.79 -10.78 -30.89
C GLY A 77 11.03 -9.26 -30.83
N SER A 78 12.26 -8.85 -31.13
CA SER A 78 12.67 -7.58 -31.75
C SER A 78 11.97 -6.26 -31.36
N SER A 79 12.63 -5.46 -30.53
CA SER A 79 13.13 -4.10 -30.87
C SER A 79 13.20 -3.17 -29.66
N LYS A 80 14.43 -2.72 -29.40
CA LYS A 80 14.84 -1.43 -28.81
C LYS A 80 14.50 -1.16 -27.34
N ASN A 81 15.56 -1.17 -26.53
CA ASN A 81 15.73 -0.43 -25.28
C ASN A 81 14.59 -0.57 -24.26
N ASN A 82 14.30 -1.79 -23.83
CA ASN A 82 13.49 -1.97 -22.63
C ASN A 82 14.41 -1.91 -21.41
N GLU A 83 14.61 -0.69 -20.93
CA GLU A 83 14.80 -0.50 -19.50
C GLU A 83 13.71 -1.34 -18.78
N ASN A 84 14.11 -2.06 -17.74
CA ASN A 84 13.27 -3.08 -17.13
C ASN A 84 12.29 -2.43 -16.14
N TRP A 85 11.35 -1.63 -16.63
CA TRP A 85 10.38 -0.93 -15.77
C TRP A 85 9.37 -1.97 -15.25
N ILE A 86 9.30 -2.12 -13.93
CA ILE A 86 8.32 -3.01 -13.28
C ILE A 86 6.99 -2.27 -13.22
N GLU A 87 6.01 -2.75 -13.98
CA GLU A 87 4.65 -2.19 -14.04
C GLU A 87 3.67 -2.98 -13.17
N PHE A 88 2.71 -2.27 -12.57
CA PHE A 88 1.57 -2.82 -11.87
C PHE A 88 0.28 -2.32 -12.52
N LEU A 89 -0.55 -3.25 -13.01
CA LEU A 89 -1.84 -2.93 -13.61
C LEU A 89 -2.93 -3.02 -12.56
N CYS A 90 -3.63 -1.91 -12.34
CA CYS A 90 -4.71 -1.78 -11.39
C CYS A 90 -6.04 -1.55 -12.13
N LEU A 91 -7.09 -2.26 -11.74
CA LEU A 91 -8.43 -2.17 -12.35
C LEU A 91 -8.44 -2.38 -13.88
N GLY A 92 -7.50 -3.17 -14.42
CA GLY A 92 -7.38 -3.44 -15.85
C GLY A 92 -6.97 -2.25 -16.74
N VAL A 93 -6.85 -1.04 -16.17
CA VAL A 93 -6.70 0.20 -16.96
C VAL A 93 -5.63 1.15 -16.43
N TRP A 94 -5.30 1.11 -15.14
CA TRP A 94 -4.33 2.04 -14.54
C TRP A 94 -2.98 1.36 -14.40
N VAL A 95 -2.00 1.85 -15.16
CA VAL A 95 -0.61 1.39 -15.12
C VAL A 95 0.14 2.23 -14.10
N PHE A 96 0.76 1.58 -13.14
CA PHE A 96 1.68 2.20 -12.21
C PHE A 96 3.06 1.66 -12.50
N THR A 97 4.07 2.52 -12.54
CA THR A 97 5.41 2.07 -12.91
C THR A 97 6.40 2.39 -11.81
N LYS A 98 7.16 1.36 -11.40
CA LYS A 98 8.26 1.53 -10.46
C LYS A 98 9.27 2.50 -11.06
N SER A 99 9.75 3.43 -10.24
CA SER A 99 10.70 4.46 -10.66
C SER A 99 10.14 5.56 -11.58
N ASP A 100 8.84 5.83 -11.54
CA ASP A 100 8.28 7.02 -12.20
C ASP A 100 8.71 8.31 -11.47
N PRO A 101 9.46 9.22 -12.13
CA PRO A 101 9.89 10.48 -11.53
C PRO A 101 8.77 11.52 -11.37
N ASP A 102 7.63 11.35 -12.06
CA ASP A 102 6.52 12.30 -11.98
C ASP A 102 5.78 12.16 -10.63
N SER A 103 5.65 13.27 -9.89
CA SER A 103 4.98 13.30 -8.59
C SER A 103 3.49 13.64 -8.67
N TYR A 104 2.99 14.01 -9.85
CA TYR A 104 1.63 14.51 -9.99
C TYR A 104 0.66 13.43 -10.48
N PRO A 105 -0.55 13.28 -9.88
CA PRO A 105 -1.12 14.05 -8.77
C PRO A 105 -0.73 13.58 -7.37
N SER A 106 -0.02 12.46 -7.27
CA SER A 106 0.54 11.90 -6.04
C SER A 106 1.67 10.94 -6.38
N VAL A 107 2.43 10.54 -5.36
CA VAL A 107 3.39 9.43 -5.46
C VAL A 107 2.85 8.26 -4.62
N PRO A 108 2.50 7.11 -5.24
CA PRO A 108 2.47 6.87 -6.68
C PRO A 108 1.22 7.47 -7.33
N HIS A 109 1.16 7.43 -8.66
CA HIS A 109 -0.02 7.73 -9.45
C HIS A 109 -0.18 6.75 -10.62
N GLY A 110 -1.40 6.59 -11.10
CA GLY A 110 -1.72 5.67 -12.18
C GLY A 110 -1.85 6.38 -13.52
N HIS A 111 -1.20 5.86 -14.56
CA HIS A 111 -1.34 6.27 -15.94
C HIS A 111 -2.42 5.47 -16.66
N HIS A 112 -3.28 6.12 -17.44
CA HIS A 112 -4.34 5.43 -18.14
C HIS A 112 -3.83 4.64 -19.36
N LYS A 113 -4.00 3.31 -19.33
CA LYS A 113 -3.63 2.30 -20.33
C LYS A 113 -2.14 2.11 -20.60
N SER A 114 -1.29 3.12 -20.42
CA SER A 114 0.15 3.03 -20.67
C SER A 114 0.90 4.11 -19.91
N GLN A 115 2.08 3.77 -19.37
CA GLN A 115 2.99 4.70 -18.69
C GLN A 115 3.39 5.90 -19.57
N ASN A 116 3.52 5.69 -20.89
CA ASN A 116 3.89 6.76 -21.83
C ASN A 116 2.76 7.77 -22.06
N LYS A 117 1.55 7.52 -21.54
CA LYS A 117 0.41 8.40 -21.71
C LYS A 117 0.41 9.47 -20.61
N LYS A 118 0.64 10.74 -20.96
CA LYS A 118 0.70 11.86 -20.00
C LYS A 118 -0.58 12.07 -19.20
N TRP A 119 -1.75 11.83 -19.80
CA TRP A 119 -3.07 12.01 -19.19
C TRP A 119 -4.08 11.00 -19.77
N PRO A 120 -5.16 10.63 -19.06
CA PRO A 120 -5.46 11.02 -17.69
C PRO A 120 -4.62 10.28 -16.65
N LYS A 121 -4.54 10.87 -15.45
CA LYS A 121 -3.81 10.34 -14.30
C LYS A 121 -4.71 10.12 -13.09
N LEU A 122 -4.56 8.98 -12.42
CA LEU A 122 -5.28 8.62 -11.21
C LEU A 122 -4.45 8.94 -9.96
N ASN A 123 -5.07 9.60 -8.99
CA ASN A 123 -4.59 9.66 -7.61
C ASN A 123 -5.15 8.45 -6.83
N PRO A 124 -4.35 7.41 -6.55
CA PRO A 124 -4.82 6.18 -5.91
C PRO A 124 -5.26 6.37 -4.45
N TYR A 125 -4.85 7.45 -3.79
CA TYR A 125 -5.22 7.71 -2.39
C TYR A 125 -6.63 8.29 -2.26
N THR A 126 -7.08 9.05 -3.25
CA THR A 126 -8.36 9.79 -3.22
C THR A 126 -9.37 9.32 -4.26
N GLY A 127 -8.93 8.49 -5.21
CA GLY A 127 -9.71 8.03 -6.36
C GLY A 127 -9.92 9.09 -7.43
N ARG A 128 -9.41 10.31 -7.24
CA ARG A 128 -9.57 11.43 -8.18
C ARG A 128 -8.77 11.18 -9.45
N VAL A 129 -9.37 11.46 -10.60
CA VAL A 129 -8.72 11.35 -11.92
C VAL A 129 -8.55 12.75 -12.49
N PHE A 130 -7.43 12.99 -13.15
CA PHE A 130 -7.10 14.29 -13.74
C PHE A 130 -6.87 14.13 -15.24
N LYS A 131 -7.57 14.91 -16.06
CA LYS A 131 -7.40 14.95 -17.53
C LYS A 131 -6.29 15.92 -17.98
N ALA A 132 -5.92 16.84 -17.10
CA ALA A 132 -4.76 17.72 -17.22
C ALA A 132 -4.33 18.18 -15.82
N LYS A 133 -3.21 18.91 -15.72
CA LYS A 133 -2.71 19.43 -14.44
C LYS A 133 -3.78 20.35 -13.82
N HIS A 134 -4.17 20.06 -12.59
CA HIS A 134 -5.23 20.75 -11.84
C HIS A 134 -6.64 20.69 -12.47
N GLN A 135 -6.85 19.82 -13.46
CA GLN A 135 -8.16 19.62 -14.08
C GLN A 135 -8.68 18.22 -13.75
N GLU A 136 -9.49 18.13 -12.69
CA GLU A 136 -10.17 16.88 -12.32
C GLU A 136 -11.20 16.48 -13.39
N ASP A 137 -11.26 15.19 -13.65
CA ASP A 137 -12.30 14.53 -14.42
C ASP A 137 -13.17 13.71 -13.47
N THR A 138 -14.26 14.32 -13.04
CA THR A 138 -15.20 13.72 -12.08
C THR A 138 -15.94 12.51 -12.67
N SER A 139 -16.04 12.39 -14.00
CA SER A 139 -16.72 11.27 -14.65
C SER A 139 -15.95 9.95 -14.54
N ASN A 140 -14.63 10.04 -14.38
CA ASN A 140 -13.74 8.89 -14.27
C ASN A 140 -13.25 8.62 -12.84
N ARG A 141 -13.80 9.33 -11.84
CA ARG A 141 -13.41 9.15 -10.44
C ARG A 141 -13.72 7.72 -9.96
N LEU A 142 -12.79 7.11 -9.22
CA LEU A 142 -13.02 5.79 -8.64
C LEU A 142 -14.14 5.84 -7.60
N SER A 143 -15.03 4.86 -7.67
CA SER A 143 -16.07 4.62 -6.67
C SER A 143 -15.48 4.12 -5.36
N LYS A 144 -16.24 4.26 -4.26
CA LYS A 144 -15.84 3.70 -2.96
C LYS A 144 -15.57 2.18 -3.02
N LYS A 145 -16.33 1.45 -3.83
CA LYS A 145 -16.12 0.00 -4.06
C LYS A 145 -14.77 -0.27 -4.71
N GLN A 146 -14.42 0.47 -5.75
CA GLN A 146 -13.10 0.35 -6.39
C GLN A 146 -11.98 0.75 -5.43
N MET A 147 -12.15 1.83 -4.67
CA MET A 147 -11.15 2.25 -3.66
C MET A 147 -10.90 1.17 -2.61
N LYS A 148 -11.96 0.53 -2.10
CA LYS A 148 -11.82 -0.62 -1.20
C LYS A 148 -11.07 -1.77 -1.86
N MET A 149 -11.48 -2.14 -3.07
CA MET A 149 -10.87 -3.26 -3.80
C MET A 149 -9.38 -3.06 -4.04
N ILE A 150 -8.94 -1.86 -4.49
CA ILE A 150 -7.51 -1.61 -4.72
C ILE A 150 -6.72 -1.60 -3.40
N TRP A 151 -7.29 -1.06 -2.32
CA TRP A 151 -6.62 -0.97 -1.01
C TRP A 151 -6.85 -2.21 -0.13
N GLN A 152 -7.51 -3.25 -0.63
CA GLN A 152 -7.51 -4.59 -0.05
C GLN A 152 -6.42 -5.47 -0.66
N ASP A 153 -5.93 -5.14 -1.86
CA ASP A 153 -4.85 -5.88 -2.51
C ASP A 153 -3.49 -5.59 -1.86
N GLU A 154 -2.92 -6.60 -1.20
CA GLU A 154 -1.60 -6.52 -0.56
C GLU A 154 -0.46 -6.32 -1.57
N LYS A 155 -0.59 -6.81 -2.81
CA LYS A 155 0.41 -6.58 -3.85
C LYS A 155 0.43 -5.11 -4.26
N PHE A 156 -0.75 -4.49 -4.41
CA PHE A 156 -0.85 -3.07 -4.69
C PHE A 156 -0.27 -2.22 -3.54
N LYS A 157 -0.56 -2.59 -2.28
CA LYS A 157 0.04 -1.93 -1.11
C LYS A 157 1.56 -2.06 -1.08
N SER A 158 2.09 -3.25 -1.36
CA SER A 158 3.54 -3.49 -1.42
C SER A 158 4.18 -2.62 -2.50
N PHE A 159 3.60 -2.62 -3.70
CA PHE A 159 4.05 -1.78 -4.81
C PHE A 159 4.06 -0.29 -4.43
N CYS A 160 2.99 0.21 -3.80
CA CYS A 160 2.91 1.60 -3.37
C CYS A 160 3.98 1.94 -2.33
N ARG A 161 4.24 1.04 -1.36
CA ARG A 161 5.33 1.22 -0.37
C ARG A 161 6.68 1.30 -1.05
N GLU A 162 6.98 0.39 -1.97
CA GLU A 162 8.24 0.38 -2.72
C GLU A 162 8.44 1.66 -3.53
N MET A 163 7.38 2.16 -4.18
CA MET A 163 7.45 3.44 -4.89
C MET A 163 7.69 4.63 -3.97
N VAL A 164 7.04 4.68 -2.81
CA VAL A 164 7.27 5.75 -1.83
C VAL A 164 8.71 5.73 -1.32
N VAL A 165 9.25 4.54 -0.99
CA VAL A 165 10.66 4.38 -0.56
C VAL A 165 11.61 4.85 -1.65
N TRP A 166 11.43 4.34 -2.88
CA TRP A 166 12.28 4.76 -4.01
C TRP A 166 12.22 6.27 -4.23
N TYR A 167 11.04 6.88 -4.15
CA TYR A 167 10.90 8.32 -4.36
C TYR A 167 11.57 9.14 -3.24
N GLN A 168 11.50 8.67 -1.99
CA GLN A 168 12.22 9.27 -0.86
C GLN A 168 13.75 9.21 -1.06
N GLU A 169 14.26 8.11 -1.60
CA GLU A 169 15.68 7.94 -1.90
C GLU A 169 16.14 8.85 -3.05
N GLN A 170 15.36 8.94 -4.14
CA GLN A 170 15.73 9.72 -5.32
C GLN A 170 15.48 11.22 -5.17
N TYR A 171 14.49 11.62 -4.38
CA TYR A 171 14.10 13.01 -4.16
C TYR A 171 14.03 13.35 -2.66
N PRO A 172 15.17 13.45 -1.95
CA PRO A 172 15.19 13.64 -0.49
C PRO A 172 14.50 14.91 0.02
N TYR A 173 14.34 15.92 -0.85
CA TYR A 173 13.68 17.19 -0.54
C TYR A 173 12.21 17.23 -0.98
N PHE A 174 11.66 16.13 -1.51
CA PHE A 174 10.25 16.07 -1.87
C PHE A 174 9.38 15.92 -0.62
N GLU A 175 8.41 16.81 -0.47
CA GLU A 175 7.44 16.77 0.61
C GLU A 175 6.16 16.05 0.16
N PHE A 176 5.90 14.89 0.77
CA PHE A 176 4.63 14.19 0.58
C PHE A 176 3.49 15.00 1.22
N SER A 177 2.31 14.97 0.60
CA SER A 177 1.12 15.64 1.14
C SER A 177 0.60 15.05 2.47
N VAL A 178 1.22 13.99 2.98
CA VAL A 178 0.83 13.27 4.19
C VAL A 178 2.02 13.10 5.13
N ARG A 179 1.77 13.12 6.45
CA ARG A 179 2.81 13.01 7.48
C ARG A 179 3.53 11.65 7.50
N ARG A 180 2.81 10.56 7.18
CA ARG A 180 3.33 9.18 7.23
C ARG A 180 3.12 8.51 5.87
N PRO A 181 3.97 8.78 4.85
CA PRO A 181 3.74 8.32 3.48
C PRO A 181 3.83 6.79 3.32
N LEU A 182 4.52 6.10 4.23
CA LEU A 182 4.60 4.62 4.26
C LEU A 182 3.36 3.96 4.89
N ARG A 183 2.45 4.72 5.52
CA ARG A 183 1.21 4.20 6.07
C ARG A 183 0.14 4.16 4.98
N MET A 184 -0.08 2.98 4.41
CA MET A 184 -1.09 2.79 3.37
C MET A 184 -2.52 2.99 3.92
N PRO A 185 -3.45 3.56 3.13
CA PRO A 185 -4.85 3.73 3.51
C PRO A 185 -5.54 2.44 3.96
N ARG A 186 -6.53 2.63 4.84
CA ARG A 186 -7.55 1.63 5.18
C ARG A 186 -8.89 2.18 4.66
N TRP A 187 -9.46 1.55 3.63
CA TRP A 187 -10.70 2.00 2.96
C TRP A 187 -11.89 1.11 3.30
#